data_AF-A0A645HXT2-F1
#
_entry.id   AF-A0A645HXT2-F1
#
_cell.length_a   1.000
_cell.length_b   1.000
_cell.length_c   1.000
_cell.angle_alpha   90.00
_cell.angle_beta   90.00
_cell.angle_gamma   90.00
#
_symmetry.space_group_name_H-M   'P 1'
#
loop_
_entity.id
_entity.type
_entity.pdbx_description
1 polymer ?
#
loop_
_entity_poly.entity_id
_entity_poly.type
_entity_poly.pdbx_seq_one_letter_code
_entity_poly.pdbx_strand_id
1 'polypeptide(L)' 'MLKICILSLGYTGLPTAIIFTNNDREVVGVDINENND' A
#
# COMPACT_ATOMS: atom_id res chain seq x y z
N MET A 1 -12.95 12.04 -1.88
CA MET A 1 -12.48 10.66 -1.65
C MET A 1 -11.04 10.74 -1.18
N LEU A 2 -10.66 10.07 -0.08
CA LEU A 2 -9.31 10.14 0.45
C LEU A 2 -8.44 9.09 -0.27
N LYS A 3 -7.35 9.55 -0.91
CA LYS A 3 -6.37 8.70 -1.58
C LYS A 3 -5.11 8.60 -0.72
N ILE A 4 -4.68 7.38 -0.42
CA ILE A 4 -3.59 7.09 0.52
C ILE A 4 -2.40 6.59 -0.29
N CYS A 5 -1.25 7.23 -0.12
CA CYS A 5 0.02 6.78 -0.69
C CYS A 5 0.86 6.13 0.40
N ILE A 6 1.31 4.91 0.17
CA ILE A 6 2.17 4.17 1.10
C ILE A 6 3.52 3.95 0.42
N LEU A 7 4.55 4.51 1.04
CA LEU A 7 5.94 4.37 0.62
C LEU A 7 6.55 3.19 1.40
N SER A 8 7.07 2.20 0.67
CA SER A 8 7.46 0.85 1.11
C SER A 8 6.29 -0.12 1.31
N LEU A 9 6.40 -1.30 0.71
CA LEU A 9 5.50 -2.45 0.84
C LEU A 9 6.23 -3.64 1.49
N GLY A 10 7.12 -3.36 2.44
CA GLY A 10 7.69 -4.38 3.32
C GLY A 10 6.67 -4.92 4.32
N TYR A 11 7.16 -5.64 5.34
CA TYR A 11 6.32 -6.27 6.38
C TYR A 11 5.32 -5.32 7.05
N THR A 12 5.63 -4.02 7.18
CA THR A 12 4.70 -3.04 7.76
C THR A 12 3.82 -2.38 6.70
N GLY A 13 4.39 -2.03 5.55
CA GLY A 13 3.71 -1.26 4.52
C GLY A 13 2.61 -2.04 3.81
N LEU A 14 2.86 -3.30 3.49
CA LEU A 14 1.91 -4.17 2.80
C LEU A 14 0.63 -4.45 3.62
N PRO A 15 0.68 -4.92 4.88
CA PRO A 15 -0.54 -5.10 5.67
C PRO A 15 -1.26 -3.78 5.94
N THR A 16 -0.53 -2.67 6.06
CA THR A 16 -1.13 -1.34 6.20
C THR A 16 -1.93 -0.96 4.94
N ALA A 17 -1.39 -1.21 3.75
CA ALA A 17 -2.09 -1.00 2.48
C ALA A 17 -3.38 -1.83 2.40
N ILE A 18 -3.32 -3.10 2.79
CA ILE A 18 -4.46 -4.01 2.81
C ILE A 18 -5.57 -3.50 3.74
N ILE A 19 -5.21 -3.08 4.96
CA ILE A 19 -6.17 -2.55 5.93
C ILE A 19 -6.91 -1.34 5.35
N PHE A 20 -6.20 -0.41 4.72
CA PHE A 20 -6.83 0.78 4.15
C PHE A 20 -7.72 0.46 2.95
N THR A 21 -7.30 -0.43 2.06
CA THR A 21 -8.13 -0.87 0.92
C THR A 21 -9.41 -1.56 1.39
N ASN A 22 -9.35 -2.38 2.47
CA ASN A 22 -10.52 -3.01 3.08
C ASN A 22 -11.50 -2.03 3.74
N ASN A 23 -11.08 -0.80 3.98
CA ASN A 23 -11.92 0.28 4.54
C ASN A 23 -12.41 1.25 3.45
N ASP A 24 -12.58 0.76 2.22
CA ASP A 24 -13.04 1.53 1.05
C ASP A 24 -12.19 2.78 0.77
N ARG A 25 -10.87 2.72 1.05
CA ARG A 25 -9.93 3.78 0.69
C ARG A 25 -9.20 3.40 -0.59
N GLU A 26 -8.98 4.39 -1.44
CA GLU A 26 -8.12 4.23 -2.62
C GLU A 26 -6.65 4.29 -2.17
N VAL A 27 -5.89 3.23 -2.41
CA VAL A 27 -4.48 3.12 -1.98
C VAL A 27 -3.56 2.99 -3.18
N VAL A 28 -2.46 3.75 -3.17
CA VAL A 28 -1.34 3.59 -4.10
C VAL A 28 -0.12 3.14 -3.29
N GLY A 29 0.34 1.92 -3.55
CA GLY A 29 1.58 1.40 -2.97
C GLY A 29 2.76 1.72 -3.87
N VAL A 30 3.86 2.18 -3.28
CA VAL A 30 5.14 2.43 -3.97
C VAL A 30 6.24 1.72 -3.19
N ASP A 31 6.95 0.80 -3.83
CA ASP A 31 8.17 0.20 -3.29
C ASP A 31 9.34 0.47 -4.24
N ILE A 32 10.57 0.48 -3.72
CA ILE A 32 11.78 0.65 -4.52
C ILE A 32 12.16 -0.64 -5.25
N ASN A 33 11.62 -1.77 -4.81
CA ASN A 33 11.92 -3.07 -5.34
C ASN A 33 10.92 -3.39 -6.47
N GLU A 34 11.40 -3.38 -7.71
CA GLU A 34 10.61 -3.72 -8.90
C GLU A 34 10.45 -5.25 -9.10
N ASN A 35 10.96 -6.07 -8.17
CA ASN A 35 10.87 -7.52 -8.27
C ASN A 35 9.41 -7.98 -8.14
N ASN A 36 8.81 -8.26 -9.29
CA ASN A 36 7.47 -8.82 -9.49
C ASN A 36 7.48 -10.34 -9.21
N ASP A 37 7.74 -10.77 -7.98
CA ASP A 37 7.47 -12.16 -7.55
C ASP A 37 6.01 -12.35 -7.16
#